data_AF-Q06DL8-F1
#
_entry.id   AF-Q06DL8-F1
#
_cell.length_a   1.000
_cell.length_b   1.000
_cell.length_c   1.000
_cell.angle_alpha   90.00
_cell.angle_beta   90.00
_cell.angle_gamma   90.00
#
_symmetry.space_group_name_H-M   'P 1'
#
loop_
_entity.id
_entity.type
_entity.pdbx_description
1 polymer ?
#
loop_
_entity_poly.entity_id
_entity_poly.type
_entity_poly.pdbx_seq_one_letter_code
_entity_poly.pdbx_strand_id
1 'polypeptide(L)' 'AEYDDQTSQREKEDDKVFPGGSHTYVWQVLKENGPMASDPLCLTYSYLSHLDLVKDLNSGLIGALRVC' A
#
# COMPACT_ATOMS: atom_id res chain seq x y z
N ALA A 1 0.03 1.05 8.07
CA ALA A 1 1.02 1.86 8.83
C ALA A 1 0.42 2.02 10.19
N GLU A 2 1.15 1.67 11.24
CA GLU A 2 0.52 1.56 12.56
C GLU A 2 -0.04 2.91 13.04
N TYR A 3 -1.37 2.97 13.20
CA TYR A 3 -2.07 4.08 13.86
C TYR A 3 -3.24 3.55 14.71
N ASP A 4 -3.88 4.43 15.46
CA ASP A 4 -5.03 4.05 16.30
C ASP A 4 -6.33 3.99 15.47
N ASP A 5 -6.57 2.82 14.90
CA ASP A 5 -7.72 2.48 14.05
C ASP A 5 -8.76 1.56 14.72
N GLN A 6 -8.55 1.20 15.99
CA GLN A 6 -9.40 0.31 16.79
C GLN A 6 -9.63 -1.09 16.18
N THR A 7 -8.75 -1.56 15.29
CA THR A 7 -8.84 -2.90 14.72
C THR A 7 -8.26 -3.98 15.64
N SER A 8 -8.59 -5.24 15.36
CA SER A 8 -8.09 -6.37 16.12
C SER A 8 -6.59 -6.57 15.91
N GLN A 9 -5.92 -7.27 16.83
CA GLN A 9 -4.48 -7.55 16.70
C GLN A 9 -4.11 -8.25 15.39
N ARG A 10 -5.00 -9.11 14.88
CA ARG A 10 -4.80 -9.82 13.62
C ARG A 10 -4.82 -8.87 12.41
N GLU A 11 -5.66 -7.85 12.47
CA GLU A 11 -5.77 -6.81 11.43
C GLU A 11 -4.65 -5.77 11.53
N LYS A 12 -3.77 -5.85 12.54
CA LYS A 12 -2.57 -5.00 12.68
C LYS A 12 -1.28 -5.74 12.30
N GLU A 13 -1.36 -7.02 11.92
CA GLU A 13 -0.17 -7.79 11.51
C GLU A 13 0.45 -7.25 10.21
N ASP A 14 -0.36 -6.61 9.37
CA ASP A 14 0.05 -6.01 8.11
C ASP A 14 0.59 -4.59 8.28
N ASP A 15 0.30 -3.92 9.40
CA ASP A 15 0.84 -2.61 9.72
C ASP A 15 2.35 -2.62 9.84
N LYS A 16 2.93 -3.75 10.27
CA LYS A 16 4.37 -3.94 10.42
C LYS A 16 4.80 -5.40 10.32
N VAL A 17 5.56 -5.69 9.26
CA VAL A 17 6.22 -6.99 9.08
C VAL A 17 7.65 -6.92 9.61
N PHE A 18 7.97 -7.75 10.61
CA PHE A 18 9.31 -7.83 11.20
C PHE A 18 10.31 -8.57 10.30
N PRO A 19 11.63 -8.36 10.49
CA PRO A 19 12.66 -9.11 9.77
C PRO A 19 12.46 -10.63 9.90
N GLY A 20 12.51 -11.35 8.77
CA GLY A 20 12.24 -12.78 8.70
C GLY A 20 10.75 -13.17 8.73
N GLY A 21 9.86 -12.20 8.96
CA GLY A 21 8.42 -12.37 8.84
C GLY A 21 7.95 -12.31 7.39
N SER A 22 6.74 -12.82 7.16
CA SER A 22 6.05 -12.75 5.87
C SER A 22 4.57 -12.48 6.12
N HIS A 23 4.00 -11.59 5.31
CA HIS A 23 2.58 -11.27 5.33
C HIS A 23 2.09 -11.16 3.88
N THR A 24 0.85 -11.60 3.63
CA THR A 24 0.24 -11.50 2.30
C THR A 24 -0.79 -10.38 2.29
N TYR A 25 -0.52 -9.34 1.50
CA TYR A 25 -1.44 -8.23 1.31
C TYR A 25 -2.40 -8.52 0.16
N VAL A 26 -3.65 -8.12 0.30
CA VAL A 26 -4.68 -8.22 -0.75
C VAL A 26 -5.37 -6.88 -0.89
N TRP A 27 -5.28 -6.29 -2.07
CA TRP A 27 -6.03 -5.08 -2.42
C TRP A 27 -7.07 -5.41 -3.49
N GLN A 28 -8.26 -4.83 -3.35
CA GLN A 28 -9.31 -4.94 -4.35
C GLN A 28 -9.32 -3.67 -5.20
N VAL A 29 -9.30 -3.83 -6.53
CA VAL A 29 -9.49 -2.73 -7.47
C VAL A 29 -10.96 -2.73 -7.89
N LEU A 30 -11.73 -1.83 -7.29
CA LEU A 30 -13.14 -1.65 -7.57
C LEU A 30 -13.34 -0.69 -8.74
N LYS A 31 -14.57 -0.60 -9.26
CA LYS A 31 -14.89 0.24 -10.43
C LYS A 31 -14.56 1.72 -10.18
N GLU A 32 -14.77 2.18 -8.96
CA GLU A 32 -14.45 3.53 -8.49
C GLU A 32 -12.94 3.82 -8.37
N ASN A 33 -12.09 2.79 -8.37
CA ASN A 33 -10.63 2.94 -8.38
C ASN A 33 -10.05 3.03 -9.80
N GLY A 34 -10.86 2.74 -10.82
CA GLY A 34 -10.45 2.80 -12.23
C GLY A 34 -10.44 4.23 -12.79
N PRO A 35 -9.88 4.42 -13.99
CA PRO A 35 -9.90 5.71 -14.69
C PRO A 35 -11.32 6.21 -14.96
N MET A 36 -11.52 7.52 -14.83
CA MET A 36 -12.74 8.20 -15.26
C MET A 36 -12.71 8.51 -16.76
N ALA A 37 -13.84 8.97 -17.31
CA ALA A 37 -13.98 9.24 -18.75
C ALA A 37 -12.98 10.29 -19.30
N SER A 38 -12.50 11.20 -18.45
CA SER A 38 -11.50 12.22 -18.79
C SER A 38 -10.06 11.78 -18.58
N ASP A 39 -9.83 10.61 -17.97
CA ASP A 39 -8.51 10.15 -17.59
C ASP A 39 -7.85 9.33 -18.72
N PRO A 40 -6.51 9.20 -18.70
CA PRO A 40 -5.83 8.20 -19.52
C PRO A 40 -6.33 6.78 -19.22
N LEU A 41 -6.15 5.86 -20.16
CA LEU A 41 -6.54 4.45 -20.01
C LEU A 41 -5.97 3.76 -18.74
N CYS A 42 -4.85 4.25 -18.22
CA CYS A 42 -4.23 3.76 -17.01
C CYS A 42 -3.79 4.91 -16.11
N LEU A 43 -4.12 4.81 -14.82
CA LEU A 43 -3.66 5.71 -13.77
C LEU A 43 -2.30 5.25 -13.23
N THR A 44 -1.43 6.20 -12.92
CA THR A 44 -0.11 5.95 -12.31
C THR A 44 -0.20 6.16 -10.80
N TYR A 45 -0.12 5.05 -10.08
CA TYR A 45 -0.01 4.97 -8.63
C TYR A 45 1.38 4.45 -8.22
N SER A 46 1.60 4.36 -6.92
CA SER A 46 2.77 3.72 -6.33
C SER A 46 2.38 3.03 -5.03
N TYR A 47 3.22 2.09 -4.60
CA TYR A 47 3.16 1.49 -3.26
C TYR A 47 4.53 1.64 -2.61
N LEU A 48 4.56 1.77 -1.28
CA LEU A 48 5.79 1.99 -0.52
C LEU A 48 5.66 1.42 0.90
N SER A 49 6.80 1.15 1.54
CA SER A 49 6.83 0.85 2.97
C SER A 49 6.50 2.10 3.77
N HIS A 50 5.59 1.97 4.74
CA HIS A 50 5.05 3.09 5.50
C HIS A 50 5.32 2.94 7.01
N LEU A 51 6.46 2.34 7.38
CA LEU A 51 6.87 2.23 8.79
C LEU A 51 7.58 3.49 9.27
N ASP A 52 8.53 3.98 8.47
CA ASP A 52 9.20 5.26 8.66
C ASP A 52 9.39 5.86 7.27
N LEU A 53 8.49 6.77 6.89
CA LEU A 53 8.47 7.35 5.54
C LEU A 53 9.81 7.93 5.12
N VAL A 54 10.53 8.61 6.01
CA VAL A 54 11.82 9.23 5.69
C VAL A 54 12.85 8.15 5.42
N LYS A 55 12.97 7.16 6.30
CA LYS A 55 13.95 6.08 6.15
C LYS A 55 13.62 5.14 4.98
N ASP A 56 12.36 4.76 4.85
CA ASP A 56 11.89 3.76 3.90
C ASP A 56 11.99 4.27 2.47
N LEU A 57 11.61 5.52 2.21
CA LEU A 57 11.79 6.13 0.89
C LEU A 57 13.27 6.31 0.54
N ASN A 58 14.08 6.83 1.47
CA ASN A 58 15.51 7.05 1.23
C ASN A 58 16.31 5.75 1.07
N SER A 59 15.77 4.62 1.53
CA SER A 59 16.33 3.28 1.30
C SER A 59 15.78 2.60 0.04
N GLY A 60 14.84 3.24 -0.68
CA GLY A 60 14.33 2.78 -1.96
C GLY A 60 13.12 1.83 -1.88
N LEU A 61 12.40 1.78 -0.76
CA LEU A 61 11.23 0.93 -0.57
C LEU A 61 9.98 1.51 -1.24
N ILE A 62 10.00 1.63 -2.57
CA ILE A 62 8.90 2.15 -3.39
C ILE A 62 8.83 1.40 -4.73
N GLY A 63 7.61 1.13 -5.21
CA GLY A 63 7.33 0.51 -6.50
C GLY A 63 6.20 1.19 -7.25
N ALA A 64 6.16 1.00 -8.57
CA ALA A 64 5.09 1.52 -9.41
C ALA A 64 3.86 0.61 -9.37
N LEU A 65 2.68 1.21 -9.25
CA LEU A 65 1.37 0.54 -9.36
C LEU A 65 0.60 1.20 -10.51
N ARG A 66 0.07 0.43 -11.44
CA ARG A 66 -0.75 0.98 -12.52
C ARG A 66 -2.13 0.35 -12.47
N VAL A 67 -3.15 1.19 -12.49
CA VAL A 67 -4.55 0.76 -12.48
C VAL A 67 -5.19 1.14 -13.81
N CYS A 68 -5.67 0.13 -14.50
CA CYS A 68 -6.48 0.16 -15.71
C CYS A 68 -7.59 -0.89 -15.48
#